data_AF-H6LKN7-F1
#
_entry.id   AF-H6LKN7-F1
#
_cell.length_a   1.000
_cell.length_b   1.000
_cell.length_c   1.000
_cell.angle_alpha   90.00
_cell.angle_beta   90.00
_cell.angle_gamma   90.00
#
_symmetry.space_group_name_H-M   'P 1'
#
loop_
_entity.id
_entity.type
_entity.pdbx_description
1 polymer ?
#
loop_
_entity_poly.entity_id
_entity_poly.type
_entity_poly.pdbx_seq_one_letter_code
_entity_poly.pdbx_strand_id
1 'polypeptide(L)'
;MFCMAWGFFYTHDRKKYLIRMYLFGFGMAFIDIICNNIITDPIALISNNIFVTLFLVGVIIWLIEIAKTDKKKGFLYIILFLACQVLSSILCIVAAHTFPINGIYGFVGAITANLIFNEGSFIFVFLGVLIYFNRINRQNLILAYGLFTLGFMALEWSMSPQLTALLFSNYQWMMIAALPLMLVYNGQKGKGFKYFFYFFYPIHIVILFFIGNYFF
;
A
#
# COMPACT_ATOMS: atom_id res chain seq x y z
N MET A 1 1.93 3.06 -7.12
CA MET A 1 1.98 4.31 -6.32
C MET A 1 2.10 5.57 -7.18
N PHE A 2 3.06 5.65 -8.11
CA PHE A 2 3.21 6.82 -9.00
C PHE A 2 1.94 7.25 -9.73
N CYS A 3 1.23 6.32 -10.38
CA CYS A 3 -0.04 6.62 -11.05
C CYS A 3 -1.11 7.11 -10.08
N MET A 4 -1.14 6.58 -8.85
CA MET A 4 -2.06 7.05 -7.82
C MET A 4 -1.70 8.47 -7.37
N ALA A 5 -0.42 8.82 -7.23
CA ALA A 5 0.00 10.17 -6.85
C ALA A 5 -0.49 11.23 -7.86
N TRP A 6 -0.38 10.93 -9.16
CA TRP A 6 -0.97 11.77 -10.23
C TRP A 6 -2.50 11.73 -10.23
N GLY A 7 -3.11 10.56 -10.05
CA GLY A 7 -4.56 10.41 -9.96
C GLY A 7 -5.17 11.21 -8.81
N PHE A 8 -4.52 11.23 -7.65
CA PHE A 8 -4.94 12.00 -6.48
C PHE A 8 -4.80 13.50 -6.69
N PHE A 9 -3.74 13.94 -7.39
CA PHE A 9 -3.54 15.34 -7.74
C PHE A 9 -4.63 15.88 -8.69
N TYR A 10 -4.95 15.13 -9.75
CA TYR A 10 -5.95 15.54 -10.74
C TYR A 10 -7.40 15.29 -10.32
N THR A 11 -7.63 14.60 -9.19
CA THR A 11 -8.97 14.31 -8.72
C THR A 11 -9.62 15.59 -8.18
N HIS A 12 -10.80 15.91 -8.71
CA HIS A 12 -11.62 17.03 -8.24
C HIS A 12 -12.14 16.80 -6.81
N ASP A 13 -12.67 15.60 -6.52
CA ASP A 13 -13.19 15.23 -5.19
C ASP A 13 -12.32 14.15 -4.54
N ARG A 14 -11.35 14.61 -3.75
CA ARG A 14 -10.38 13.74 -3.06
C ARG A 14 -11.05 12.84 -2.01
N LYS A 15 -12.12 13.32 -1.35
CA LYS A 15 -12.85 12.54 -0.36
C LYS A 15 -13.51 11.33 -1.00
N LYS A 16 -14.20 11.50 -2.13
CA LYS A 16 -14.79 10.37 -2.87
C LYS A 16 -13.73 9.41 -3.39
N TYR A 17 -12.57 9.91 -3.81
CA TYR A 17 -11.48 9.05 -4.24
C TYR A 17 -10.95 8.16 -3.11
N LEU A 18 -10.74 8.73 -1.92
CA LEU A 18 -10.29 7.99 -0.73
C LEU A 18 -11.35 6.99 -0.26
N ILE A 19 -12.62 7.38 -0.18
CA ILE A 19 -13.71 6.47 0.18
C ILE A 19 -13.74 5.28 -0.76
N ARG A 20 -13.58 5.50 -2.06
CA ARG A 20 -13.52 4.41 -3.04
C ARG A 20 -12.31 3.50 -2.80
N MET A 21 -11.11 4.04 -2.54
CA MET A 21 -9.94 3.22 -2.17
C MET A 21 -10.24 2.37 -0.93
N TYR A 22 -10.83 2.97 0.11
CA TYR A 22 -11.17 2.29 1.34
C TYR A 22 -12.20 1.17 1.13
N LEU A 23 -13.27 1.42 0.38
CA LEU A 23 -14.30 0.41 0.10
C LEU A 23 -13.75 -0.79 -0.68
N PHE A 24 -12.88 -0.55 -1.67
CA PHE A 24 -12.23 -1.66 -2.38
C PHE A 24 -11.18 -2.37 -1.52
N GLY A 25 -10.49 -1.67 -0.62
CA GLY A 25 -9.59 -2.30 0.36
C GLY A 25 -10.33 -3.16 1.37
N PHE A 26 -11.48 -2.70 1.87
CA PHE A 26 -12.36 -3.50 2.70
C PHE A 26 -12.91 -4.73 1.94
N GLY A 27 -13.32 -4.55 0.69
CA GLY A 27 -13.74 -5.65 -0.18
C GLY A 27 -12.64 -6.70 -0.39
N MET A 28 -11.40 -6.26 -0.64
CA MET A 28 -10.25 -7.16 -0.74
C MET A 28 -10.00 -7.91 0.55
N ALA A 29 -10.07 -7.25 1.69
CA ALA A 29 -9.86 -7.90 2.98
C ALA A 29 -10.89 -9.03 3.24
N PHE A 30 -12.13 -8.85 2.78
CA PHE A 30 -13.15 -9.88 2.85
C PHE A 30 -12.83 -11.06 1.92
N ILE A 31 -12.36 -10.78 0.70
CA ILE A 31 -11.88 -11.79 -0.25
C ILE A 31 -10.70 -12.57 0.35
N ASP A 32 -9.75 -11.89 0.98
CA ASP A 32 -8.57 -12.50 1.60
C ASP A 32 -8.97 -13.50 2.69
N ILE A 33 -9.86 -13.12 3.62
CA ILE A 33 -10.39 -14.03 4.63
C ILE A 33 -11.10 -15.21 3.98
N ILE A 34 -11.98 -14.98 3.02
CA ILE A 34 -12.74 -16.06 2.38
C ILE A 34 -11.79 -17.06 1.71
N CYS A 35 -10.88 -16.58 0.86
CA CYS A 35 -9.99 -17.46 0.10
C CYS A 35 -9.06 -18.26 1.03
N ASN A 36 -8.47 -17.61 2.02
CA ASN A 36 -7.52 -18.24 2.95
C ASN A 36 -8.14 -19.27 3.90
N ASN A 37 -9.46 -19.32 4.01
CA ASN A 37 -10.17 -20.26 4.87
C ASN A 37 -11.06 -21.25 4.10
N ILE A 38 -11.19 -21.13 2.77
CA ILE A 38 -11.87 -22.12 1.92
C ILE A 38 -10.99 -23.37 1.72
N ILE A 39 -9.69 -23.17 1.52
CA ILE A 39 -8.72 -24.26 1.31
C ILE A 39 -8.08 -24.60 2.65
N THR A 40 -8.09 -25.87 3.04
CA THR A 40 -7.37 -26.37 4.21
C THR A 40 -5.87 -26.40 3.88
N ASP A 41 -5.05 -25.70 4.65
CA ASP A 41 -3.60 -25.55 4.45
C ASP A 41 -3.16 -25.07 3.05
N PRO A 42 -3.52 -23.83 2.66
CA PRO A 42 -3.12 -23.28 1.37
C PRO A 42 -1.59 -23.12 1.31
N ILE A 43 -1.00 -23.50 0.17
CA ILE A 43 0.43 -23.34 -0.16
C ILE A 43 0.84 -21.87 -0.11
N ALA A 44 -0.06 -20.97 -0.57
CA ALA A 44 0.16 -19.54 -0.54
C ALA A 44 -1.09 -18.82 -0.01
N LEU A 45 -0.93 -18.10 1.10
CA LEU A 45 -1.96 -17.23 1.68
C LEU A 45 -2.03 -15.91 0.92
N ILE A 46 -3.25 -15.42 0.69
CA ILE A 46 -3.49 -14.06 0.21
C ILE A 46 -3.29 -13.08 1.37
N SER A 47 -2.39 -12.12 1.20
CA SER A 47 -2.20 -10.99 2.12
C SER A 47 -2.10 -9.66 1.38
N ASN A 48 -2.42 -9.66 0.09
CA ASN A 48 -2.23 -8.54 -0.83
C ASN A 48 -3.47 -7.63 -0.79
N ASN A 49 -3.29 -6.42 -0.25
CA ASN A 49 -4.32 -5.41 -0.19
C ASN A 49 -3.76 -3.99 -0.38
N ILE A 50 -3.30 -3.71 -1.60
CA ILE A 50 -2.65 -2.46 -1.96
C ILE A 50 -3.60 -1.26 -1.85
N PHE A 51 -4.91 -1.48 -1.91
CA PHE A 51 -5.91 -0.41 -1.80
C PHE A 51 -5.84 0.29 -0.45
N VAL A 52 -5.62 -0.45 0.64
CA VAL A 52 -5.46 0.12 1.99
C VAL A 52 -4.18 0.95 2.05
N THR A 53 -3.08 0.47 1.48
CA THR A 53 -1.81 1.19 1.39
C THR A 53 -1.98 2.50 0.61
N LEU A 54 -2.64 2.46 -0.54
CA LEU A 54 -2.94 3.67 -1.32
C LEU A 54 -3.91 4.61 -0.60
N PHE A 55 -4.91 4.09 0.09
CA PHE A 55 -5.78 4.90 0.94
C PHE A 55 -4.96 5.67 1.99
N LEU A 56 -4.07 4.99 2.70
CA LEU A 56 -3.20 5.57 3.74
C LEU A 56 -2.22 6.61 3.19
N VAL A 57 -1.64 6.37 2.01
CA VAL A 57 -0.82 7.38 1.31
C VAL A 57 -1.63 8.65 1.11
N GLY A 58 -2.87 8.54 0.62
CA GLY A 58 -3.72 9.70 0.38
C GLY A 58 -4.18 10.40 1.66
N VAL A 59 -4.45 9.66 2.74
CA VAL A 59 -4.75 10.22 4.07
C VAL A 59 -3.55 11.00 4.62
N ILE A 60 -2.34 10.45 4.55
CA ILE A 60 -1.13 11.15 5.04
C ILE A 60 -0.84 12.40 4.20
N ILE A 61 -0.98 12.33 2.88
CA ILE A 61 -0.86 13.51 2.01
C ILE A 61 -1.85 14.60 2.46
N TRP A 62 -3.12 14.23 2.69
CA TRP A 62 -4.15 15.16 3.13
C TRP A 62 -3.84 15.77 4.51
N LEU A 63 -3.34 14.97 5.47
CA LEU A 63 -2.90 15.46 6.78
C LEU A 63 -1.74 16.45 6.67
N ILE A 64 -0.73 16.14 5.84
CA ILE A 64 0.43 17.02 5.62
C ILE A 64 0.00 18.34 4.97
N GLU A 65 -0.93 18.31 4.01
CA GLU A 65 -1.43 19.51 3.38
C GLU A 65 -2.24 20.39 4.35
N ILE A 66 -3.06 19.81 5.22
CA ILE A 66 -3.75 20.57 6.28
C ILE A 66 -2.74 21.21 7.23
N ALA A 67 -1.73 20.48 7.66
CA ALA A 67 -0.69 21.01 8.55
C ALA A 67 0.12 22.15 7.93
N LYS A 68 0.23 22.19 6.59
CA LYS A 68 0.80 23.33 5.87
C LYS A 68 -0.11 24.55 5.86
N THR A 69 -1.43 24.36 5.78
CA THR A 69 -2.41 25.47 5.76
C THR A 69 -2.76 26.02 7.16
N ASP A 70 -2.93 25.14 8.14
CA ASP A 70 -3.30 25.46 9.52
C ASP A 70 -2.50 24.55 10.46
N LYS A 71 -1.41 25.09 11.01
CA LYS A 71 -0.47 24.32 11.84
C LYS A 71 -1.15 23.72 13.07
N LYS A 72 -2.09 24.45 13.72
CA LYS A 72 -2.74 23.98 14.95
C LYS A 72 -3.69 22.82 14.65
N LYS A 73 -4.56 22.98 13.63
CA LYS A 73 -5.49 21.91 13.23
C LYS A 73 -4.76 20.69 12.65
N GLY A 74 -3.75 20.91 11.81
CA GLY A 74 -2.98 19.81 11.25
C GLY A 74 -2.22 19.02 12.30
N PHE A 75 -1.58 19.68 13.26
CA PHE A 75 -0.92 19.01 14.38
C PHE A 75 -1.91 18.18 15.21
N LEU A 76 -3.09 18.74 15.51
CA LEU A 76 -4.16 18.01 16.21
C LEU A 76 -4.60 16.75 15.44
N TYR A 77 -4.84 16.86 14.13
CA TYR A 77 -5.25 15.71 13.32
C TYR A 77 -4.16 14.66 13.16
N ILE A 78 -2.89 15.06 13.11
CA ILE A 78 -1.76 14.12 13.12
C ILE A 78 -1.69 13.37 14.45
N ILE A 79 -1.82 14.06 15.59
CA ILE A 79 -1.87 13.39 16.90
C ILE A 79 -3.06 12.43 16.98
N LEU A 80 -4.24 12.88 16.57
CA LEU A 80 -5.44 12.06 16.56
C LEU A 80 -5.23 10.80 15.69
N PHE A 81 -4.65 10.99 14.50
CA PHE A 81 -4.33 9.88 13.61
C PHE A 81 -3.35 8.90 14.26
N LEU A 82 -2.25 9.38 14.87
CA LEU A 82 -1.29 8.52 15.58
C LEU A 82 -1.93 7.78 16.75
N ALA A 83 -2.81 8.43 17.52
CA ALA A 83 -3.57 7.77 18.58
C ALA A 83 -4.48 6.67 18.03
N CYS A 84 -5.17 6.92 16.90
CA CYS A 84 -5.94 5.90 16.20
C CYS A 84 -5.06 4.75 15.66
N GLN A 85 -3.81 5.02 15.26
CA GLN A 85 -2.88 3.97 14.82
C GLN A 85 -2.44 3.06 15.96
N VAL A 86 -2.21 3.60 17.17
CA VAL A 86 -1.92 2.80 18.36
C VAL A 86 -3.12 1.92 18.72
N LEU A 87 -4.31 2.53 18.81
CA LEU A 87 -5.54 1.79 19.13
C LEU A 87 -5.84 0.70 18.10
N SER A 88 -5.75 1.01 16.81
CA SER A 88 -5.97 0.02 15.75
C SER A 88 -4.97 -1.12 15.77
N SER A 89 -3.70 -0.85 16.11
CA SER A 89 -2.69 -1.90 16.23
C SER A 89 -3.00 -2.86 17.38
N ILE A 90 -3.45 -2.32 18.52
CA ILE A 90 -3.91 -3.12 19.66
C ILE A 90 -5.12 -3.97 19.24
N LEU A 91 -6.10 -3.39 18.53
CA LEU A 91 -7.26 -4.12 18.03
C LEU A 91 -6.87 -5.25 17.07
N CYS A 92 -5.90 -5.03 16.18
CA CYS A 92 -5.40 -6.08 15.27
C CYS A 92 -4.79 -7.25 16.06
N ILE A 93 -3.97 -6.96 17.07
CA ILE A 93 -3.33 -7.98 17.91
C ILE A 93 -4.36 -8.75 18.73
N VAL A 94 -5.29 -8.05 19.39
CA VAL A 94 -6.35 -8.68 20.20
C VAL A 94 -7.24 -9.56 19.33
N ALA A 95 -7.68 -9.06 18.16
CA ALA A 95 -8.53 -9.81 17.26
C ALA A 95 -7.86 -11.09 16.74
N ALA A 96 -6.55 -11.03 16.47
CA ALA A 96 -5.80 -12.20 16.05
C ALA A 96 -5.63 -13.24 17.15
N HIS A 97 -5.51 -12.81 18.41
CA HIS A 97 -5.48 -13.73 19.54
C HIS A 97 -6.86 -14.34 19.86
N THR A 98 -7.96 -13.63 19.58
CA THR A 98 -9.32 -14.11 19.88
C THR A 98 -9.88 -14.99 18.77
N PHE A 99 -9.55 -14.71 17.50
CA PHE A 99 -10.06 -15.43 16.33
C PHE A 99 -8.90 -16.07 15.55
N PRO A 100 -8.73 -17.40 15.62
CA PRO A 100 -7.67 -18.12 14.89
C PRO A 100 -8.04 -18.32 13.42
N ILE A 101 -8.28 -17.20 12.70
CA ILE A 101 -8.69 -17.17 11.30
C ILE A 101 -7.52 -16.64 10.46
N ASN A 102 -7.15 -17.36 9.41
CA ASN A 102 -6.09 -16.93 8.51
C ASN A 102 -6.49 -15.62 7.83
N GLY A 103 -5.62 -14.60 7.93
CA GLY A 103 -5.86 -13.26 7.36
C GLY A 103 -6.53 -12.24 8.30
N ILE A 104 -6.83 -12.60 9.55
CA ILE A 104 -7.50 -11.68 10.50
C ILE A 104 -6.75 -10.37 10.77
N TYR A 105 -5.40 -10.41 10.83
CA TYR A 105 -4.57 -9.21 10.96
C TYR A 105 -4.81 -8.22 9.82
N GLY A 106 -4.77 -8.71 8.57
CA GLY A 106 -5.00 -7.90 7.39
C GLY A 106 -6.43 -7.37 7.32
N PHE A 107 -7.41 -8.15 7.78
CA PHE A 107 -8.81 -7.74 7.81
C PHE A 107 -9.10 -6.61 8.79
N VAL A 108 -8.68 -6.77 10.04
CA VAL A 108 -8.84 -5.72 11.05
C VAL A 108 -7.99 -4.51 10.68
N GLY A 109 -6.80 -4.72 10.12
CA GLY A 109 -5.93 -3.66 9.58
C GLY A 109 -6.61 -2.88 8.46
N ALA A 110 -7.31 -3.54 7.54
CA ALA A 110 -8.04 -2.89 6.46
C ALA A 110 -9.23 -2.07 6.97
N ILE A 111 -10.01 -2.60 7.91
CA ILE A 111 -11.15 -1.89 8.52
C ILE A 111 -10.67 -0.63 9.25
N THR A 112 -9.64 -0.78 10.06
CA THR A 112 -9.14 0.29 10.93
C THR A 112 -8.18 1.24 10.22
N ALA A 113 -7.82 0.96 8.96
CA ALA A 113 -6.79 1.65 8.20
C ALA A 113 -5.47 1.74 8.99
N ASN A 114 -4.93 0.57 9.34
CA ASN A 114 -3.71 0.46 10.12
C ASN A 114 -2.45 0.59 9.23
N LEU A 115 -1.46 1.36 9.68
CA LEU A 115 -0.20 1.60 8.97
C LEU A 115 0.75 0.40 8.99
N ILE A 116 0.67 -0.46 9.99
CA ILE A 116 1.59 -1.59 10.18
C ILE A 116 1.05 -2.82 9.44
N PHE A 117 -0.22 -3.15 9.66
CA PHE A 117 -0.91 -4.31 9.11
C PHE A 117 -1.60 -4.01 7.77
N ASN A 118 -0.84 -3.51 6.79
CA ASN A 118 -1.26 -3.37 5.39
C ASN A 118 -0.17 -3.90 4.44
N GLU A 119 -0.49 -3.99 3.14
CA GLU A 119 0.48 -4.43 2.14
C GLU A 119 1.66 -3.43 2.04
N GLY A 120 2.83 -3.87 2.47
CA GLY A 120 4.06 -3.07 2.48
C GLY A 120 4.25 -2.18 3.73
N SER A 121 3.38 -2.31 4.73
CA SER A 121 3.47 -1.57 6.00
C SER A 121 3.65 -0.05 5.82
N PHE A 122 4.13 0.64 6.85
CA PHE A 122 4.35 2.08 6.81
C PHE A 122 5.46 2.49 5.82
N ILE A 123 6.36 1.56 5.46
CA ILE A 123 7.50 1.81 4.58
C ILE A 123 7.03 2.13 3.16
N PHE A 124 6.12 1.33 2.63
CA PHE A 124 5.56 1.57 1.30
C PHE A 124 4.56 2.73 1.31
N VAL A 125 3.86 2.96 2.41
CA VAL A 125 3.07 4.19 2.57
C VAL A 125 3.98 5.43 2.52
N PHE A 126 5.13 5.40 3.20
CA PHE A 126 6.13 6.47 3.12
C PHE A 126 6.63 6.67 1.69
N LEU A 127 6.93 5.59 0.94
CA LEU A 127 7.29 5.66 -0.48
C LEU A 127 6.23 6.39 -1.31
N GLY A 128 4.95 6.05 -1.11
CA GLY A 128 3.85 6.69 -1.85
C GLY A 128 3.78 8.21 -1.59
N VAL A 129 3.97 8.63 -0.34
CA VAL A 129 4.01 10.04 0.06
C VAL A 129 5.24 10.73 -0.52
N LEU A 130 6.39 10.08 -0.46
CA LEU A 130 7.66 10.55 -1.00
C LEU A 130 7.56 10.81 -2.52
N ILE A 131 6.98 9.85 -3.27
CA ILE A 131 6.72 10.01 -4.70
C ILE A 131 5.77 11.18 -4.92
N TYR A 132 4.68 11.30 -4.16
CA TYR A 132 3.72 12.39 -4.35
C TYR A 132 4.40 13.76 -4.26
N PHE A 133 5.14 14.07 -3.20
CA PHE A 133 5.73 15.40 -3.06
C PHE A 133 6.88 15.68 -4.05
N ASN A 134 7.54 14.65 -4.58
CA ASN A 134 8.65 14.80 -5.52
C ASN A 134 8.26 14.61 -7.00
N ARG A 135 7.01 14.25 -7.31
CA ARG A 135 6.54 13.86 -8.66
C ARG A 135 6.77 14.89 -9.77
N ILE A 136 6.89 16.18 -9.43
CA ILE A 136 6.98 17.29 -10.39
C ILE A 136 8.42 17.49 -10.85
N ASN A 137 9.38 17.50 -9.92
CA ASN A 137 10.78 17.73 -10.24
C ASN A 137 11.48 16.39 -10.50
N ARG A 138 11.92 16.18 -11.74
CA ARG A 138 12.59 14.94 -12.19
C ARG A 138 13.81 14.60 -11.33
N GLN A 139 14.63 15.59 -10.98
CA GLN A 139 15.83 15.36 -10.16
C GLN A 139 15.47 14.89 -8.76
N ASN A 140 14.49 15.56 -8.13
CA ASN A 140 14.03 15.18 -6.80
C ASN A 140 13.34 13.81 -6.81
N LEU A 141 12.61 13.47 -7.87
CA LEU A 141 12.01 12.14 -8.02
C LEU A 141 13.07 11.05 -8.13
N ILE A 142 14.11 11.27 -8.95
CA ILE A 142 15.25 10.34 -9.09
C ILE A 142 15.95 10.16 -7.75
N LEU A 143 16.30 11.25 -7.08
CA LEU A 143 17.00 11.21 -5.81
C LEU A 143 16.15 10.53 -4.73
N ALA A 144 14.91 10.95 -4.56
CA ALA A 144 14.04 10.41 -3.52
C ALA A 144 13.73 8.92 -3.74
N TYR A 145 13.36 8.53 -4.97
CA TYR A 145 13.06 7.13 -5.29
C TYR A 145 14.31 6.24 -5.27
N GLY A 146 15.43 6.74 -5.81
CA GLY A 146 16.71 6.04 -5.80
C GLY A 146 17.24 5.82 -4.38
N LEU A 147 17.25 6.86 -3.54
CA LEU A 147 17.68 6.75 -2.15
C LEU A 147 16.77 5.81 -1.34
N PHE A 148 15.46 5.88 -1.55
CA PHE A 148 14.54 4.92 -0.92
C PHE A 148 14.88 3.49 -1.32
N THR A 149 15.09 3.23 -2.61
CA THR A 149 15.37 1.87 -3.11
C THR A 149 16.70 1.35 -2.59
N LEU A 150 17.74 2.18 -2.59
CA LEU A 150 19.05 1.83 -2.02
C LEU A 150 18.97 1.59 -0.51
N GLY A 151 18.23 2.42 0.22
CA GLY A 151 18.04 2.25 1.67
C GLY A 151 17.27 0.97 2.01
N PHE A 152 16.24 0.63 1.23
CA PHE A 152 15.48 -0.60 1.39
C PHE A 152 16.35 -1.84 1.09
N MET A 153 17.11 -1.80 -0.01
CA MET A 153 18.08 -2.84 -0.36
C MET A 153 19.12 -3.05 0.75
N ALA A 154 19.65 -1.97 1.34
CA ALA A 154 20.62 -2.06 2.43
C ALA A 154 20.01 -2.67 3.70
N LEU A 155 18.74 -2.39 3.99
CA LEU A 155 18.01 -2.99 5.12
C LEU A 155 17.83 -4.50 4.93
N GLU A 156 17.39 -4.93 3.75
CA GLU A 156 17.23 -6.35 3.42
C GLU A 156 18.57 -7.09 3.43
N TRP A 157 19.63 -6.46 2.90
CA TRP A 157 21.00 -6.98 2.92
C TRP A 157 21.53 -7.16 4.35
N SER A 158 21.24 -6.22 5.25
CA SER A 158 21.62 -6.30 6.67
C SER A 158 21.00 -7.52 7.36
N MET A 159 19.77 -7.87 7.00
CA MET A 159 19.07 -9.05 7.56
C MET A 159 19.52 -10.37 6.93
N SER A 160 19.88 -10.35 5.64
CA SER A 160 20.27 -11.55 4.90
C SER A 160 21.31 -11.23 3.81
N PRO A 161 22.61 -11.18 4.16
CA PRO A 161 23.67 -10.77 3.24
C PRO A 161 24.08 -11.91 2.31
N GLN A 162 23.16 -12.33 1.44
CA GLN A 162 23.34 -13.42 0.50
C GLN A 162 22.96 -12.97 -0.91
N LEU A 163 23.84 -13.23 -1.88
CA LEU A 163 23.63 -12.79 -3.26
C LEU A 163 22.43 -13.50 -3.92
N THR A 164 22.21 -14.77 -3.59
CA THR A 164 21.05 -15.53 -4.04
C THR A 164 19.76 -14.99 -3.44
N ALA A 165 19.77 -14.60 -2.16
CA ALA A 165 18.63 -13.98 -1.50
C ALA A 165 18.23 -12.66 -2.16
N LEU A 166 19.20 -11.88 -2.66
CA LEU A 166 18.95 -10.62 -3.37
C LEU A 166 18.12 -10.80 -4.67
N LEU A 167 18.19 -11.98 -5.30
CA LEU A 167 17.44 -12.27 -6.53
C LEU A 167 16.11 -12.99 -6.26
N PHE A 168 16.05 -13.89 -5.28
CA PHE A 168 14.91 -14.79 -5.09
C PHE A 168 14.02 -14.44 -3.90
N SER A 169 14.56 -13.78 -2.87
CA SER A 169 13.83 -13.48 -1.63
C SER A 169 13.60 -11.98 -1.43
N ASN A 170 14.63 -11.18 -1.66
CA ASN A 170 14.68 -9.74 -1.46
C ASN A 170 14.65 -9.03 -2.82
N TYR A 171 13.65 -9.32 -3.64
CA TYR A 171 13.56 -8.77 -5.00
C TYR A 171 13.02 -7.33 -5.03
N GLN A 172 12.64 -6.77 -3.88
CA GLN A 172 12.04 -5.44 -3.79
C GLN A 172 12.93 -4.33 -4.37
N TRP A 173 14.27 -4.42 -4.26
CA TRP A 173 15.19 -3.44 -4.84
C TRP A 173 15.03 -3.29 -6.36
N MET A 174 14.55 -4.34 -7.06
CA MET A 174 14.28 -4.30 -8.50
C MET A 174 13.21 -3.27 -8.88
N MET A 175 12.46 -2.73 -7.90
CA MET A 175 11.54 -1.63 -8.13
C MET A 175 12.22 -0.41 -8.79
N ILE A 176 13.54 -0.25 -8.65
CA ILE A 176 14.30 0.80 -9.35
C ILE A 176 14.05 0.82 -10.86
N ALA A 177 13.75 -0.34 -11.47
CA ALA A 177 13.43 -0.47 -12.88
C ALA A 177 12.14 0.27 -13.30
N ALA A 178 11.28 0.66 -12.35
CA ALA A 178 10.14 1.53 -12.61
C ALA A 178 10.54 2.99 -12.89
N LEU A 179 11.74 3.42 -12.49
CA LEU A 179 12.19 4.80 -12.59
C LEU A 179 12.27 5.31 -14.04
N PRO A 180 12.86 4.60 -15.01
CA PRO A 180 12.82 5.01 -16.43
C PRO A 180 11.39 5.25 -16.93
N LEU A 181 10.45 4.37 -16.59
CA LEU A 181 9.04 4.51 -16.98
C LEU A 181 8.39 5.75 -16.35
N MET A 182 8.70 6.04 -15.08
CA MET A 182 8.22 7.26 -14.40
C MET A 182 8.77 8.54 -15.05
N LEU A 183 10.00 8.51 -15.57
CA LEU A 183 10.65 9.67 -16.19
C LEU A 183 10.17 9.96 -17.62
N VAL A 184 9.70 8.94 -18.35
CA VAL A 184 9.13 9.09 -19.69
C VAL A 184 7.66 9.54 -19.63
N TYR A 185 7.04 9.56 -18.45
CA TYR A 185 5.67 10.01 -18.28
C TYR A 185 5.47 11.46 -18.80
N ASN A 186 4.53 11.62 -19.72
CA ASN A 186 4.28 12.86 -20.45
C ASN A 186 3.35 13.85 -19.72
N GLY A 187 2.87 13.52 -18.51
CA GLY A 187 1.97 14.38 -17.73
C GLY A 187 0.52 14.41 -18.22
N GLN A 188 0.19 13.72 -19.30
CA GLN A 188 -1.15 13.75 -19.90
C GLN A 188 -2.02 12.59 -19.43
N LYS A 189 -3.33 12.83 -19.32
CA LYS A 189 -4.31 11.80 -18.98
C LYS A 189 -4.53 10.88 -20.18
N GLY A 190 -4.17 9.60 -20.05
CA GLY A 190 -4.47 8.56 -21.04
C GLY A 190 -5.95 8.16 -21.08
N LYS A 191 -6.27 7.09 -21.83
CA LYS A 191 -7.62 6.51 -21.92
C LYS A 191 -8.13 6.12 -20.51
N GLY A 192 -9.26 6.70 -20.11
CA GLY A 192 -9.72 6.73 -18.72
C GLY A 192 -10.59 5.55 -18.31
N PHE A 193 -10.03 4.35 -18.17
CA PHE A 193 -10.77 3.22 -17.59
C PHE A 193 -10.83 3.31 -16.06
N LYS A 194 -11.79 4.12 -15.57
CA LYS A 194 -11.93 4.48 -14.14
C LYS A 194 -11.95 3.28 -13.19
N TYR A 195 -12.58 2.18 -13.58
CA TYR A 195 -12.78 0.98 -12.74
C TYR A 195 -11.90 -0.20 -13.11
N PHE A 196 -11.07 -0.11 -14.17
CA PHE A 196 -10.25 -1.24 -14.61
C PHE A 196 -9.34 -1.75 -13.50
N PHE A 197 -8.53 -0.87 -12.90
CA PHE A 197 -7.66 -1.24 -11.77
C PHE A 197 -8.43 -1.83 -10.58
N TYR A 198 -9.62 -1.30 -10.31
CA TYR A 198 -10.42 -1.67 -9.15
C TYR A 198 -10.99 -3.09 -9.23
N PHE A 199 -11.35 -3.56 -10.41
CA PHE A 199 -11.81 -4.93 -10.63
C PHE A 199 -10.68 -5.88 -11.01
N PHE A 200 -9.76 -5.41 -11.86
CA PHE A 200 -8.61 -6.21 -12.29
C PHE A 200 -7.79 -6.66 -11.09
N TYR A 201 -7.54 -5.77 -10.10
CA TYR A 201 -6.71 -6.11 -8.96
C TYR A 201 -7.25 -7.30 -8.13
N PRO A 202 -8.48 -7.25 -7.59
CA PRO A 202 -9.06 -8.39 -6.89
C PRO A 202 -9.09 -9.67 -7.73
N ILE A 203 -9.52 -9.55 -8.99
CA ILE A 203 -9.76 -10.71 -9.84
C ILE A 203 -8.47 -11.48 -10.12
N HIS A 204 -7.38 -10.80 -10.50
CA HIS A 204 -6.14 -11.51 -10.81
C HIS A 204 -5.49 -12.13 -9.57
N ILE A 205 -5.61 -11.51 -8.38
CA ILE A 205 -5.12 -12.10 -7.12
C ILE A 205 -5.86 -13.39 -6.80
N VAL A 206 -7.20 -13.39 -6.91
CA VAL A 206 -8.02 -14.60 -6.70
C VAL A 206 -7.68 -15.70 -7.71
N ILE A 207 -7.50 -15.33 -8.99
CA ILE A 207 -7.10 -16.29 -10.04
C ILE A 207 -5.74 -16.91 -9.70
N LEU A 208 -4.74 -16.10 -9.34
CA LEU A 208 -3.42 -16.60 -8.97
C LEU A 208 -3.44 -17.47 -7.72
N PHE A 209 -4.27 -17.12 -6.73
CA PHE A 209 -4.47 -17.93 -5.54
C PHE A 209 -5.00 -19.33 -5.89
N PHE A 210 -6.05 -19.41 -6.71
CA PHE A 210 -6.59 -20.71 -7.12
C PHE A 210 -5.63 -21.50 -8.00
N ILE A 211 -4.92 -20.83 -8.93
CA ILE A 211 -3.91 -21.52 -9.75
C ILE A 211 -2.80 -22.09 -8.86
N GLY A 212 -2.30 -21.29 -7.92
CA GLY A 212 -1.21 -21.68 -7.02
C GLY A 212 -1.57 -22.81 -6.06
N ASN A 213 -2.83 -22.89 -5.60
CA ASN A 213 -3.25 -23.89 -4.61
C ASN A 213 -3.89 -25.15 -5.23
N TYR A 214 -4.34 -25.12 -6.50
CA TYR A 214 -4.92 -26.30 -7.15
C TYR A 214 -3.96 -27.04 -8.09
N PHE A 215 -2.96 -26.35 -8.67
CA PHE A 215 -2.07 -26.95 -9.68
C PHE A 215 -0.66 -27.25 -9.17
N PHE A 216 -0.29 -26.74 -8.00
CA PHE A 216 0.98 -27.00 -7.32
C PHE A 216 0.68 -27.58 -5.94
#